data_AF-A0A0G1I796-F1
#
_entry.id   AF-A0A0G1I796-F1
#
_cell.length_a   1.000
_cell.length_b   1.000
_cell.length_c   1.000
_cell.angle_alpha   90.00
_cell.angle_beta   90.00
_cell.angle_gamma   90.00
#
_symmetry.space_group_name_H-M   'P 1'
#
loop_
_entity.id
_entity.type
_entity.pdbx_description
1 polymer ?
#
loop_
_entity_poly.entity_id
_entity_poly.type
_entity_poly.pdbx_seq_one_letter_code
_entity_poly.pdbx_strand_id
1 'polypeptide(L)'
;MKKTLIFLFLLLGAFLIPTGVHAVYCEDKPQSGLPPDQLITFWDNVSKACDEKISTSESQIATYQQAISTLNSKINLARAEINRTQIQINSLEKEITVLGGVLETVNESMDELGKIYLARVRESYRRSRVTPIDMIFSTSSFGDFLTKLKYLNTIKAKDQLILSELERSRLDYDQRKQDKVTKQKEVEKLKAKLISQKKVLDSQVADKQVLLVQFQNDEKKFQSLKAEATAELTSLASSQFTGKKDVKKGDIIGVMGNTGFSKGAHLHFGYYNLSEKDHSNYSTGDISWYGDKSLNPESVLSRRNIFFYKDACDDTRNSSVTKDFGNGSASWPMNEVRVTQCYGHTPYFYYYRDNFHHGLDLSGSNDTIVRAVDDGVAYFYRGSTSFGNNVRLFQNNGKMTLYLHLK
;
A
#
# COMPACT_ATOMS: atom_id res chain seq x y z
N MET A 1 -35.90 4.81 5.62
CA MET A 1 -35.87 3.35 5.91
C MET A 1 -35.02 2.73 4.81
N LYS A 2 -33.86 2.09 4.99
CA LYS A 2 -33.28 1.28 6.08
C LYS A 2 -31.77 1.60 6.17
N LYS A 3 -31.26 1.80 7.38
CA LYS A 3 -29.82 1.73 7.69
C LYS A 3 -29.51 0.26 7.97
N THR A 4 -28.67 -0.38 7.17
CA THR A 4 -28.23 -1.75 7.46
C THR A 4 -26.81 -1.66 8.04
N LEU A 5 -26.76 -1.64 9.37
CA LEU A 5 -25.60 -1.99 10.17
C LEU A 5 -25.19 -3.43 9.81
N ILE A 6 -23.93 -3.65 9.43
CA ILE A 6 -23.31 -4.98 9.48
C ILE A 6 -22.37 -4.96 10.67
N PHE A 7 -22.93 -5.27 11.83
CA PHE A 7 -22.19 -5.81 12.97
C PHE A 7 -22.12 -7.33 12.74
N LEU A 8 -20.93 -7.87 12.46
CA LEU A 8 -20.73 -9.31 12.52
C LEU A 8 -20.09 -9.61 13.87
N PHE A 9 -20.93 -10.03 14.82
CA PHE A 9 -20.53 -10.51 16.13
C PHE A 9 -20.17 -12.00 16.04
N LEU A 10 -19.06 -12.34 16.71
CA LEU A 10 -18.71 -13.65 17.25
C LEU A 10 -19.93 -14.48 17.71
N LEU A 11 -20.03 -15.74 17.29
CA LEU A 11 -20.46 -16.88 18.12
C LEU A 11 -20.53 -18.18 17.29
N LEU A 12 -19.53 -19.05 17.46
CA LEU A 12 -19.75 -20.50 17.41
C LEU A 12 -18.68 -21.17 18.28
N GLY A 13 -18.95 -21.22 19.58
CA GLY A 13 -18.21 -22.05 20.53
C GLY A 13 -18.76 -23.47 20.46
N ALA A 14 -17.96 -24.40 19.93
CA ALA A 14 -18.14 -25.82 20.15
C ALA A 14 -17.25 -26.23 21.34
N PHE A 15 -17.92 -26.77 22.35
CA PHE A 15 -17.37 -27.21 23.63
C PHE A 15 -16.45 -28.42 23.41
N LEU A 16 -15.14 -28.19 23.51
CA LEU A 16 -14.13 -29.25 23.73
C LEU A 16 -13.56 -29.01 25.12
N ILE A 17 -13.62 -30.04 25.97
CA ILE A 17 -13.09 -30.04 27.33
C ILE A 17 -11.58 -29.81 27.24
N PRO A 18 -11.03 -28.70 27.77
CA PRO A 18 -9.60 -28.47 27.71
C PRO A 18 -8.93 -29.29 28.82
N THR A 19 -8.10 -30.25 28.43
CA THR A 19 -6.97 -30.63 29.29
C THR A 19 -6.13 -29.37 29.48
N GLY A 20 -5.82 -29.03 30.72
CA GLY A 20 -5.19 -27.77 31.10
C GLY A 20 -3.79 -27.60 30.50
N VAL A 21 -3.73 -27.11 29.27
CA VAL A 21 -2.58 -26.38 28.75
C VAL A 21 -2.81 -24.94 29.17
N HIS A 22 -2.16 -24.49 30.23
CA HIS A 22 -2.11 -23.05 30.52
C HIS A 22 -1.42 -22.40 29.33
N ALA A 23 -2.13 -21.51 28.64
CA ALA A 23 -1.55 -20.69 27.59
C ALA A 23 -0.45 -19.86 28.25
N VAL A 24 0.80 -20.04 27.80
CA VAL A 24 1.94 -19.26 28.27
C VAL A 24 1.86 -17.90 27.61
N TYR A 25 1.89 -16.84 28.41
CA TYR A 25 1.91 -15.47 27.96
C TYR A 25 3.33 -14.90 28.00
N CYS A 26 3.58 -13.86 27.22
CA CYS A 26 4.89 -13.20 27.16
C CYS A 26 5.36 -12.68 28.54
N GLU A 27 4.40 -12.29 29.38
CA GLU A 27 4.62 -11.72 30.72
C GLU A 27 4.83 -12.80 31.82
N ASP A 28 4.69 -14.09 31.47
CA ASP A 28 4.71 -15.18 32.45
C ASP A 28 6.12 -15.39 33.03
N LYS A 29 6.17 -15.72 34.33
CA LYS A 29 7.40 -16.05 35.06
C LYS A 29 7.41 -17.52 35.49
N PRO A 30 8.58 -18.17 35.54
CA PRO A 30 8.66 -19.57 35.92
C PRO A 30 8.29 -19.76 37.39
N GLN A 31 7.65 -20.89 37.71
CA GLN A 31 7.45 -21.30 39.10
C GLN A 31 8.79 -21.56 39.79
N SER A 32 8.88 -21.20 41.07
CA SER A 32 10.09 -21.39 41.88
C SER A 32 10.43 -22.87 42.05
N GLY A 33 11.69 -23.24 41.83
CA GLY A 33 12.19 -24.61 42.04
C GLY A 33 12.02 -25.56 40.85
N LEU A 34 11.66 -25.04 39.66
CA LEU A 34 11.58 -25.84 38.44
C LEU A 34 12.96 -26.46 38.09
N PRO A 35 12.98 -27.75 37.68
CA PRO A 35 14.16 -28.38 37.10
C PRO A 35 14.71 -27.61 35.88
N PRO A 36 16.02 -27.67 35.61
CA PRO A 36 16.64 -26.92 34.50
C PRO A 36 16.00 -27.17 33.12
N ASP A 37 15.61 -28.41 32.82
CA ASP A 37 14.92 -28.81 31.58
C ASP A 37 13.52 -28.17 31.47
N GLN A 38 12.79 -28.08 32.57
CA GLN A 38 11.47 -27.45 32.59
C GLN A 38 11.55 -25.92 32.51
N LEU A 39 12.57 -25.30 33.09
CA LEU A 39 12.86 -23.87 32.94
C LEU A 39 13.15 -23.52 31.47
N ILE A 40 13.90 -24.37 30.78
CA ILE A 40 14.20 -24.23 29.35
C ILE A 40 12.91 -24.24 28.52
N THR A 41 12.05 -25.24 28.72
CA THR A 41 10.79 -25.36 27.98
C THR A 41 9.85 -24.20 28.31
N PHE A 42 9.82 -23.75 29.56
CA PHE A 42 9.06 -22.58 29.98
C PHE A 42 9.47 -21.33 29.19
N TRP A 43 10.77 -21.03 29.15
CA TRP A 43 11.24 -19.83 28.43
C TRP A 43 11.14 -19.92 26.91
N ASP A 44 11.24 -21.12 26.33
CA ASP A 44 10.95 -21.32 24.91
C ASP A 44 9.47 -21.01 24.59
N ASN A 45 8.54 -21.44 25.45
CA ASN A 45 7.13 -21.15 25.31
C ASN A 45 6.82 -19.65 25.49
N VAL A 46 7.44 -18.99 26.47
CA VAL A 46 7.33 -17.53 26.66
C VAL A 46 7.88 -16.80 25.43
N SER A 47 9.03 -17.21 24.90
CA SER A 47 9.60 -16.62 23.69
C SER A 47 8.65 -16.71 22.49
N LYS A 48 8.05 -17.88 22.26
CA LYS A 48 7.09 -18.08 21.18
C LYS A 48 5.85 -17.20 21.35
N ALA A 49 5.33 -17.11 22.59
CA ALA A 49 4.21 -16.22 22.90
C ALA A 49 4.54 -14.74 22.65
N CYS A 50 5.77 -14.30 22.96
CA CYS A 50 6.24 -12.96 22.65
C CYS A 50 6.36 -12.71 21.13
N ASP A 51 6.93 -13.65 20.37
CA ASP A 51 7.05 -13.56 18.91
C ASP A 51 5.66 -13.46 18.24
N GLU A 52 4.67 -14.24 18.71
CA GLU A 52 3.28 -14.18 18.27
C GLU A 52 2.62 -12.82 18.58
N LYS A 53 2.86 -12.28 19.78
CA LYS A 53 2.36 -10.94 20.20
C LYS A 53 2.94 -9.84 19.32
N ILE A 54 4.24 -9.91 18.98
CA ILE A 54 4.93 -8.98 18.08
C ILE A 54 4.34 -9.09 16.66
N SER A 55 4.26 -10.30 16.11
CA SER A 55 3.74 -10.53 14.76
C SER A 55 2.29 -10.06 14.59
N THR A 56 1.45 -10.35 15.59
CA THR A 56 0.05 -9.89 15.62
C THR A 56 -0.03 -8.37 15.61
N SER A 57 0.78 -7.71 16.44
CA SER A 57 0.85 -6.25 16.53
C SER A 57 1.29 -5.62 15.20
N GLU A 58 2.29 -6.18 14.52
CA GLU A 58 2.74 -5.71 13.21
C GLU A 58 1.67 -5.89 12.11
N SER A 59 0.99 -7.03 12.11
CA SER A 59 -0.09 -7.32 11.17
C SER A 59 -1.27 -6.35 11.33
N GLN A 60 -1.63 -6.02 12.57
CA GLN A 60 -2.68 -5.06 12.88
C GLN A 60 -2.31 -3.64 12.42
N ILE A 61 -1.07 -3.18 12.66
CA ILE A 61 -0.57 -1.89 12.16
C ILE A 61 -0.65 -1.84 10.62
N ALA A 62 -0.16 -2.87 9.94
CA ALA A 62 -0.20 -2.96 8.48
C ALA A 62 -1.63 -2.92 7.92
N THR A 63 -2.56 -3.62 8.59
CA THR A 63 -3.98 -3.64 8.23
C THR A 63 -4.60 -2.24 8.29
N TYR A 64 -4.32 -1.48 9.35
CA TYR A 64 -4.80 -0.10 9.47
C TYR A 64 -4.21 0.82 8.40
N GLN A 65 -2.91 0.71 8.12
CA GLN A 65 -2.27 1.49 7.05
C GLN A 65 -2.92 1.22 5.69
N GLN A 66 -3.23 -0.05 5.40
CA GLN A 66 -3.92 -0.43 4.17
C GLN A 66 -5.35 0.12 4.10
N ALA A 67 -6.08 0.13 5.22
CA ALA A 67 -7.42 0.69 5.31
C ALA A 67 -7.42 2.22 5.04
N ILE A 68 -6.47 2.96 5.65
CA ILE A 68 -6.29 4.40 5.42
C ILE A 68 -5.93 4.68 3.95
N SER A 69 -5.03 3.89 3.36
CA SER A 69 -4.66 4.00 1.94
C SER A 69 -5.86 3.81 1.02
N THR A 70 -6.68 2.80 1.29
CA THR A 70 -7.90 2.51 0.52
C THR A 70 -8.91 3.67 0.61
N LEU A 71 -9.11 4.26 1.79
CA LEU A 71 -9.97 5.43 1.96
C LEU A 71 -9.45 6.64 1.20
N ASN A 72 -8.14 6.89 1.19
CA ASN A 72 -7.55 7.98 0.40
C ASN A 72 -7.85 7.84 -1.10
N SER A 73 -7.70 6.63 -1.64
CA SER A 73 -8.03 6.34 -3.04
C SER A 73 -9.50 6.58 -3.35
N LYS A 74 -10.42 6.17 -2.46
CA LYS A 74 -11.86 6.43 -2.60
C LYS A 74 -12.19 7.92 -2.57
N ILE A 75 -11.58 8.69 -1.66
CA ILE A 75 -11.73 10.15 -1.56
C ILE A 75 -11.26 10.84 -2.85
N ASN A 76 -10.11 10.42 -3.40
CA ASN A 76 -9.59 10.98 -4.63
C ASN A 76 -10.49 10.67 -5.83
N LEU A 77 -11.02 9.44 -5.91
CA LEU A 77 -12.00 9.07 -6.92
C LEU A 77 -13.27 9.94 -6.81
N ALA A 78 -13.83 10.08 -5.61
CA ALA A 78 -15.02 10.90 -5.38
C ALA A 78 -14.80 12.37 -5.78
N ARG A 79 -13.63 12.93 -5.48
CA ARG A 79 -13.24 14.29 -5.91
C ARG A 79 -13.16 14.42 -7.44
N ALA A 80 -12.58 13.44 -8.12
CA ALA A 80 -12.49 13.42 -9.57
C ALA A 80 -13.88 13.33 -10.23
N GLU A 81 -14.77 12.50 -9.69
CA GLU A 81 -16.15 12.40 -10.17
C GLU A 81 -16.97 13.67 -9.94
N ILE A 82 -16.78 14.33 -8.79
CA ILE A 82 -17.38 15.64 -8.49
C ILE A 82 -16.91 16.67 -9.51
N ASN A 83 -15.59 16.75 -9.77
CA ASN A 83 -15.03 17.69 -10.73
C ASN A 83 -15.57 17.43 -12.15
N ARG A 84 -15.63 16.16 -12.57
CA ARG A 84 -16.22 15.77 -13.86
C ARG A 84 -17.68 16.22 -13.96
N THR A 85 -18.48 15.98 -12.92
CA THR A 85 -19.89 16.37 -12.90
C THR A 85 -20.06 17.89 -12.96
N GLN A 86 -19.20 18.64 -12.25
CA GLN A 86 -19.18 20.10 -12.30
C GLN A 86 -18.86 20.64 -13.70
N ILE A 87 -17.88 20.04 -14.39
CA ILE A 87 -17.54 20.39 -15.77
C ILE A 87 -18.72 20.12 -16.71
N GLN A 88 -19.41 18.99 -16.56
CA GLN A 88 -20.60 18.66 -17.36
C GLN A 88 -21.74 19.67 -17.15
N ILE A 89 -22.01 20.04 -15.90
CA ILE A 89 -23.00 21.08 -15.56
C ILE A 89 -22.61 22.40 -16.24
N ASN A 90 -21.36 22.86 -16.06
CA ASN A 90 -20.90 24.13 -16.62
C ASN A 90 -20.98 24.14 -18.16
N SER A 91 -20.70 23.02 -18.83
CA SER A 91 -20.82 22.89 -20.29
C SER A 91 -22.27 22.99 -20.73
N LEU A 92 -23.18 22.23 -20.10
CA LEU A 92 -24.60 22.25 -20.43
C LEU A 92 -25.23 23.62 -20.15
N GLU A 93 -24.85 24.30 -19.07
CA GLU A 93 -25.33 25.66 -18.76
C GLU A 93 -24.89 26.67 -19.83
N LYS A 94 -23.66 26.56 -20.36
CA LYS A 94 -23.21 27.36 -21.51
C LYS A 94 -24.03 27.07 -22.76
N GLU A 95 -24.27 25.79 -23.09
CA GLU A 95 -25.09 25.41 -24.24
C GLU A 95 -26.53 25.92 -24.11
N ILE A 96 -27.15 25.83 -22.93
CA ILE A 96 -28.49 26.36 -22.65
C ILE A 96 -28.53 27.88 -22.84
N THR A 97 -27.47 28.58 -22.43
CA THR A 97 -27.35 30.04 -22.59
C THR A 97 -27.28 30.42 -24.06
N VAL A 98 -26.39 29.77 -24.83
CA VAL A 98 -26.26 30.00 -26.28
C VAL A 98 -27.57 29.68 -27.01
N LEU A 99 -28.18 28.54 -26.70
CA LEU A 99 -29.46 28.13 -27.29
C LEU A 99 -30.59 29.10 -26.94
N GLY A 100 -30.56 29.68 -25.74
CA GLY A 100 -31.48 30.74 -25.34
C GLY A 100 -31.40 31.97 -26.22
N GLY A 101 -30.19 32.48 -26.48
CA GLY A 101 -29.99 33.63 -27.37
C GLY A 101 -30.41 33.35 -28.81
N VAL A 102 -30.08 32.16 -29.34
CA VAL A 102 -30.52 31.76 -30.70
C VAL A 102 -32.05 31.72 -30.81
N LEU A 103 -32.73 31.14 -29.82
CA LEU A 103 -34.20 31.10 -29.80
C LEU A 103 -34.81 32.50 -29.77
N GLU A 104 -34.23 33.43 -29.01
CA GLU A 104 -34.68 34.82 -28.95
C GLU A 104 -34.57 35.50 -30.32
N THR A 105 -33.39 35.44 -30.96
CA THR A 105 -33.18 36.02 -32.30
C THR A 105 -34.09 35.41 -33.37
N VAL A 106 -34.29 34.08 -33.35
CA VAL A 106 -35.18 33.40 -34.31
C VAL A 106 -36.63 33.82 -34.08
N ASN A 107 -37.08 33.92 -32.83
CA ASN A 107 -38.44 34.35 -32.51
C ASN A 107 -38.71 35.78 -33.00
N GLU A 108 -37.78 36.71 -32.75
CA GLU A 108 -37.89 38.10 -33.23
C GLU A 108 -37.97 38.17 -34.76
N SER A 109 -37.11 37.42 -35.46
CA SER A 109 -37.08 37.36 -36.92
C SER A 109 -38.40 36.80 -37.50
N MET A 110 -38.94 35.75 -36.87
CA MET A 110 -40.22 35.16 -37.25
C MET A 110 -41.39 36.12 -37.01
N ASP A 111 -41.39 36.84 -35.89
CA ASP A 111 -42.42 37.84 -35.57
C ASP A 111 -42.40 39.00 -36.58
N GLU A 112 -41.22 39.48 -36.99
CA GLU A 112 -41.07 40.51 -38.01
C GLU A 112 -41.57 40.02 -39.38
N LEU A 113 -41.13 38.83 -39.81
CA LEU A 113 -41.55 38.23 -41.07
C LEU A 113 -43.06 37.97 -41.10
N GLY A 114 -43.64 37.51 -39.98
CA GLY A 114 -45.07 37.32 -39.81
C GLY A 114 -45.88 38.60 -39.98
N LYS A 115 -45.40 39.73 -39.41
CA LYS A 115 -46.04 41.05 -39.59
C LYS A 115 -46.05 41.48 -41.06
N ILE A 116 -44.92 41.31 -41.76
CA ILE A 116 -44.80 41.65 -43.19
C ILE A 116 -45.73 40.77 -44.03
N TYR A 117 -45.75 39.47 -43.78
CA TYR A 117 -46.61 38.53 -44.49
C TYR A 117 -48.11 38.87 -44.29
N LEU A 118 -48.53 39.13 -43.05
CA LEU A 118 -49.91 39.51 -42.75
C LEU A 118 -50.31 40.82 -43.47
N ALA A 119 -49.42 41.80 -43.54
CA ALA A 119 -49.66 43.03 -44.30
C ALA A 119 -49.87 42.73 -45.80
N ARG A 120 -49.02 41.89 -46.39
CA ARG A 120 -49.14 41.48 -47.80
C ARG A 120 -50.39 40.67 -48.09
N VAL A 121 -50.80 39.77 -47.20
CA VAL A 121 -52.06 39.00 -47.34
C VAL A 121 -53.27 39.92 -47.36
N ARG A 122 -53.33 40.92 -46.47
CA ARG A 122 -54.42 41.92 -46.45
C ARG A 122 -54.48 42.70 -47.76
N GLU A 123 -53.33 43.13 -48.29
CA GLU A 123 -53.26 43.84 -49.57
C GLU A 123 -53.64 42.95 -50.75
N SER A 124 -53.22 41.68 -50.75
CA SER A 124 -53.62 40.69 -51.74
C SER A 124 -55.14 40.48 -51.73
N TYR A 125 -55.76 40.34 -50.55
CA TYR A 125 -57.22 40.20 -50.41
C TYR A 125 -58.00 41.44 -50.88
N ARG A 126 -57.49 42.65 -50.61
CA ARG A 126 -58.10 43.87 -51.15
C ARG A 126 -58.04 43.91 -52.68
N ARG A 127 -56.94 43.42 -53.26
CA ARG A 127 -56.70 43.40 -54.71
C ARG A 127 -57.30 42.19 -55.43
N SER A 128 -57.68 41.11 -54.72
CA SER A 128 -58.27 39.91 -55.31
C SER A 128 -59.67 40.13 -55.91
N ARG A 129 -60.22 41.33 -55.75
CA ARG A 129 -61.43 41.80 -56.44
C ARG A 129 -61.17 42.23 -57.89
N VAL A 130 -59.92 42.28 -58.34
CA VAL A 130 -59.53 42.55 -59.73
C VAL A 130 -59.15 41.23 -60.38
N THR A 131 -59.95 40.73 -61.31
CA THR A 131 -59.67 39.47 -62.00
C THR A 131 -58.63 39.70 -63.13
N PRO A 132 -57.90 38.66 -63.56
CA PRO A 132 -57.02 38.76 -64.73
C PRO A 132 -57.75 39.24 -65.99
N ILE A 133 -59.07 39.01 -66.09
CA ILE A 133 -59.93 39.49 -67.18
C ILE A 133 -60.14 41.00 -67.06
N ASP A 134 -60.48 41.51 -65.88
CA ASP A 134 -60.61 42.96 -65.61
C ASP A 134 -59.28 43.69 -65.88
N MET A 135 -58.18 43.00 -65.60
CA MET A 135 -56.83 43.52 -65.78
C MET A 135 -56.48 43.73 -67.26
N ILE A 136 -56.90 42.83 -68.16
CA ILE A 136 -56.73 42.99 -69.62
C ILE A 136 -57.42 44.27 -70.11
N PHE A 137 -58.64 44.53 -69.62
CA PHE A 137 -59.42 45.72 -70.01
C PHE A 137 -58.93 47.03 -69.36
N SER A 138 -58.12 46.94 -68.31
CA SER A 138 -57.55 48.10 -67.60
C SER A 138 -56.16 48.54 -68.08
N THR A 139 -55.49 47.73 -68.91
CA THR A 139 -54.11 47.96 -69.37
C THR A 139 -54.05 48.62 -70.74
N SER A 140 -53.07 49.51 -70.96
CA SER A 140 -52.95 50.31 -72.19
C SER A 140 -52.33 49.56 -73.38
N SER A 141 -51.70 48.39 -73.16
CA SER A 141 -51.16 47.53 -74.23
C SER A 141 -51.00 46.08 -73.77
N PHE A 142 -50.92 45.15 -74.73
CA PHE A 142 -50.68 43.72 -74.46
C PHE A 142 -49.35 43.47 -73.73
N GLY A 143 -48.31 44.27 -74.00
CA GLY A 143 -47.02 44.19 -73.30
C GLY A 143 -47.10 44.60 -71.83
N ASP A 144 -47.91 45.62 -71.50
CA ASP A 144 -48.17 46.05 -70.12
C ASP A 144 -48.94 44.97 -69.33
N PHE A 145 -49.94 44.35 -69.98
CA PHE A 145 -50.65 43.19 -69.42
C PHE A 145 -49.69 42.04 -69.08
N LEU A 146 -48.87 41.59 -70.03
CA LEU A 146 -47.91 40.49 -69.81
C LEU A 146 -46.91 40.82 -68.69
N THR A 147 -46.44 42.06 -68.63
CA THR A 147 -45.50 42.53 -67.61
C THR A 147 -46.12 42.47 -66.22
N LYS A 148 -47.34 42.98 -66.06
CA LYS A 148 -48.04 42.96 -64.77
C LYS A 148 -48.44 41.52 -64.37
N LEU A 149 -48.84 40.67 -65.32
CA LEU A 149 -49.10 39.24 -65.07
C LEU A 149 -47.84 38.51 -64.57
N LYS A 150 -46.68 38.79 -65.17
CA LYS A 150 -45.37 38.28 -64.72
C LYS A 150 -45.05 38.71 -63.29
N TYR A 151 -45.30 39.97 -62.93
CA TYR A 151 -45.08 40.46 -61.57
C TYR A 151 -46.01 39.78 -60.55
N LEU A 152 -47.29 39.61 -60.86
CA LEU A 152 -48.23 38.91 -59.98
C LEU A 152 -47.80 37.46 -59.71
N ASN A 153 -47.39 36.74 -60.75
CA ASN A 153 -46.88 35.36 -60.60
C ASN A 153 -45.58 35.33 -59.78
N THR A 154 -44.70 36.30 -59.98
CA THR A 154 -43.44 36.42 -59.21
C THR A 154 -43.71 36.70 -57.72
N ILE A 155 -44.65 37.61 -57.43
CA ILE A 155 -45.09 37.94 -56.06
C ILE A 155 -45.67 36.70 -55.38
N LYS A 156 -46.58 35.98 -56.05
CA LYS A 156 -47.17 34.73 -55.55
C LYS A 156 -46.12 33.68 -55.22
N ALA A 157 -45.16 33.45 -56.13
CA ALA A 157 -44.07 32.49 -55.90
C ALA A 157 -43.19 32.89 -54.70
N LYS A 158 -42.90 34.19 -54.54
CA LYS A 158 -42.14 34.69 -53.39
C LYS A 158 -42.93 34.59 -52.07
N ASP A 159 -44.24 34.81 -52.09
CA ASP A 159 -45.10 34.64 -50.90
C ASP A 159 -45.19 33.17 -50.46
N GLN A 160 -45.26 32.24 -51.40
CA GLN A 160 -45.20 30.80 -51.10
C GLN A 160 -43.84 30.38 -50.52
N LEU A 161 -42.75 30.95 -51.03
CA LEU A 161 -41.41 30.72 -50.50
C LEU A 161 -41.27 31.23 -49.07
N ILE A 162 -41.70 32.47 -48.80
CA ILE A 162 -41.65 33.08 -47.45
C ILE A 162 -42.46 32.24 -46.45
N LEU A 163 -43.64 31.76 -46.84
CA LEU A 163 -44.47 30.91 -45.97
C LEU A 163 -43.77 29.59 -45.64
N SER A 164 -43.14 28.96 -46.66
CA SER A 164 -42.37 27.73 -46.49
C SER A 164 -41.14 27.93 -45.58
N GLU A 165 -40.43 29.05 -45.72
CA GLU A 165 -39.31 29.41 -44.85
C GLU A 165 -39.77 29.67 -43.41
N LEU A 166 -40.87 30.40 -43.22
CA LEU A 166 -41.45 30.66 -41.89
C LEU A 166 -41.89 29.36 -41.20
N GLU A 167 -42.52 28.44 -41.93
CA GLU A 167 -42.91 27.13 -41.41
C GLU A 167 -41.69 26.31 -40.98
N ARG A 168 -40.62 26.28 -41.80
CA ARG A 168 -39.37 25.59 -41.44
C ARG A 168 -38.71 26.21 -40.21
N SER A 169 -38.62 27.53 -40.13
CA SER A 169 -38.06 28.23 -38.96
C SER A 169 -38.88 27.95 -37.71
N ARG A 170 -40.21 27.86 -37.81
CA ARG A 170 -41.08 27.50 -36.69
C ARG A 170 -40.79 26.09 -36.17
N LEU A 171 -40.69 25.12 -37.07
CA LEU A 171 -40.40 23.73 -36.70
C LEU A 171 -39.01 23.59 -36.04
N ASP A 172 -37.99 24.26 -36.59
CA ASP A 172 -36.64 24.29 -35.99
C ASP A 172 -36.63 24.99 -34.62
N TYR A 173 -37.36 26.10 -34.47
CA TYR A 173 -37.54 26.80 -33.19
C TYR A 173 -38.18 25.88 -32.14
N ASP A 174 -39.28 25.20 -32.47
CA ASP A 174 -40.00 24.31 -31.55
C ASP A 174 -39.10 23.13 -31.11
N GLN A 175 -38.33 22.55 -32.05
CA GLN A 175 -37.36 21.51 -31.74
C GLN A 175 -36.24 22.01 -30.79
N ARG A 176 -35.62 23.14 -31.11
CA ARG A 176 -34.57 23.75 -30.26
C ARG A 176 -35.08 24.11 -28.87
N LYS A 177 -36.32 24.57 -28.78
CA LYS A 177 -36.98 24.86 -27.50
C LYS A 177 -37.15 23.59 -26.68
N GLN A 178 -37.55 22.48 -27.30
CA GLN A 178 -37.63 21.18 -26.63
C GLN A 178 -36.25 20.66 -26.19
N ASP A 179 -35.21 20.84 -27.01
CA ASP A 179 -33.84 20.46 -26.67
C ASP A 179 -33.32 21.27 -25.47
N LYS A 180 -33.60 22.58 -25.43
CA LYS A 180 -33.28 23.45 -24.28
C LYS A 180 -33.90 22.92 -22.98
N VAL A 181 -35.20 22.59 -23.01
CA VAL A 181 -35.92 22.04 -21.85
C VAL A 181 -35.33 20.70 -21.42
N THR A 182 -34.94 19.85 -22.36
CA THR A 182 -34.31 18.56 -22.07
C THR A 182 -32.95 18.74 -21.38
N LYS A 183 -32.10 19.64 -21.90
CA LYS A 183 -30.81 19.98 -21.29
C LYS A 183 -30.97 20.59 -19.90
N GLN A 184 -31.97 21.45 -19.68
CA GLN A 184 -32.28 22.00 -18.36
C GLN A 184 -32.64 20.88 -17.35
N LYS A 185 -33.46 19.90 -17.76
CA LYS A 185 -33.78 18.74 -16.91
C LYS A 185 -32.54 17.89 -16.62
N GLU A 186 -31.62 17.77 -17.57
CA GLU A 186 -30.35 17.06 -17.36
C GLU A 186 -29.44 17.78 -16.35
N VAL A 187 -29.33 19.11 -16.44
CA VAL A 187 -28.60 19.93 -15.45
C VAL A 187 -29.16 19.72 -14.04
N GLU A 188 -30.48 19.74 -13.86
CA GLU A 188 -31.09 19.51 -12.54
C GLU A 188 -30.79 18.10 -12.00
N LYS A 189 -30.80 17.07 -12.85
CA LYS A 189 -30.37 15.71 -12.47
C LYS A 189 -28.90 15.67 -12.05
N LEU A 190 -28.02 16.34 -12.80
CA LEU A 190 -26.59 16.40 -12.48
C LEU A 190 -26.32 17.18 -11.20
N LYS A 191 -27.07 18.27 -10.92
CA LYS A 191 -27.00 19.02 -9.65
C LYS A 191 -27.43 18.15 -8.47
N ALA A 192 -28.51 17.39 -8.60
CA ALA A 192 -28.93 16.43 -7.57
C ALA A 192 -27.86 15.33 -7.33
N LYS A 193 -27.27 14.80 -8.41
CA LYS A 193 -26.16 13.85 -8.34
C LYS A 193 -24.94 14.45 -7.62
N LEU A 194 -24.57 15.68 -7.94
CA LEU A 194 -23.45 16.40 -7.32
C LEU A 194 -23.64 16.56 -5.81
N ILE A 195 -24.85 16.90 -5.35
CA ILE A 195 -25.17 16.98 -3.92
C ILE A 195 -24.97 15.62 -3.24
N SER A 196 -25.45 14.53 -3.86
CA SER A 196 -25.24 13.18 -3.35
C SER A 196 -23.76 12.80 -3.28
N GLN A 197 -22.98 13.12 -4.31
CA GLN A 197 -21.54 12.85 -4.34
C GLN A 197 -20.78 13.62 -3.25
N LYS A 198 -21.12 14.91 -3.04
CA LYS A 198 -20.53 15.71 -1.95
C LYS A 198 -20.82 15.11 -0.58
N LYS A 199 -22.06 14.68 -0.34
CA LYS A 199 -22.43 14.01 0.92
C LYS A 199 -21.65 12.71 1.15
N VAL A 200 -21.43 11.91 0.11
CA VAL A 200 -20.60 10.69 0.21
C VAL A 200 -19.15 11.04 0.52
N LEU A 201 -18.60 12.06 -0.15
CA LEU A 201 -17.24 12.55 0.12
C LEU A 201 -17.10 13.02 1.58
N ASP A 202 -18.05 13.81 2.09
CA ASP A 202 -18.04 14.30 3.47
C ASP A 202 -18.06 13.13 4.47
N SER A 203 -18.87 12.11 4.22
CA SER A 203 -18.89 10.87 5.03
C SER A 203 -17.54 10.16 4.99
N GLN A 204 -16.93 9.99 3.82
CA GLN A 204 -15.63 9.32 3.68
C GLN A 204 -14.51 10.09 4.39
N VAL A 205 -14.54 11.42 4.35
CA VAL A 205 -13.58 12.27 5.07
C VAL A 205 -13.79 12.14 6.58
N ALA A 206 -15.03 12.12 7.05
CA ALA A 206 -15.34 11.89 8.46
C ALA A 206 -14.89 10.50 8.94
N ASP A 207 -15.21 9.45 8.19
CA ASP A 207 -14.80 8.06 8.47
C ASP A 207 -13.27 7.95 8.53
N LYS A 208 -12.56 8.59 7.59
CA LYS A 208 -11.09 8.67 7.62
C LYS A 208 -10.58 9.35 8.89
N GLN A 209 -11.20 10.44 9.32
CA GLN A 209 -10.76 11.16 10.52
C GLN A 209 -10.93 10.30 11.79
N VAL A 210 -12.06 9.59 11.89
CA VAL A 210 -12.30 8.63 12.98
C VAL A 210 -11.25 7.52 12.95
N LEU A 211 -11.00 6.93 11.78
CA LEU A 211 -10.03 5.86 11.62
C LEU A 211 -8.60 6.31 11.96
N LEU A 212 -8.22 7.55 11.64
CA LEU A 212 -6.91 8.11 11.99
C LEU A 212 -6.71 8.23 13.50
N VAL A 213 -7.73 8.71 14.22
CA VAL A 213 -7.66 8.83 15.69
C VAL A 213 -7.57 7.44 16.33
N GLN A 214 -8.39 6.49 15.85
CA GLN A 214 -8.33 5.11 16.32
C GLN A 214 -6.97 4.47 16.02
N PHE A 215 -6.46 4.64 14.80
CA PHE A 215 -5.16 4.13 14.38
C PHE A 215 -4.03 4.67 15.24
N GLN A 216 -3.98 5.99 15.52
CA GLN A 216 -2.93 6.58 16.35
C GLN A 216 -2.92 5.99 17.78
N ASN A 217 -4.11 5.78 18.36
CA ASN A 217 -4.23 5.19 19.70
C ASN A 217 -3.82 3.71 19.70
N ASP A 218 -4.29 2.94 18.71
CA ASP A 218 -4.02 1.52 18.59
C ASP A 218 -2.56 1.26 18.22
N GLU A 219 -1.98 2.03 17.29
CA GLU A 219 -0.56 1.96 16.94
C GLU A 219 0.31 2.20 18.16
N LYS A 220 0.04 3.24 18.95
CA LYS A 220 0.79 3.49 20.20
C LYS A 220 0.70 2.30 21.16
N LYS A 221 -0.48 1.71 21.30
CA LYS A 221 -0.70 0.50 22.12
C LYS A 221 0.13 -0.68 21.59
N PHE A 222 0.05 -0.98 20.30
CA PHE A 222 0.78 -2.08 19.67
C PHE A 222 2.29 -1.89 19.71
N GLN A 223 2.77 -0.66 19.52
CA GLN A 223 4.19 -0.32 19.67
C GLN A 223 4.65 -0.54 21.12
N SER A 224 3.85 -0.17 22.11
CA SER A 224 4.14 -0.44 23.53
C SER A 224 4.19 -1.95 23.81
N LEU A 225 3.21 -2.72 23.32
CA LEU A 225 3.16 -4.18 23.51
C LEU A 225 4.34 -4.88 22.83
N LYS A 226 4.73 -4.42 21.63
CA LYS A 226 5.93 -4.90 20.93
C LYS A 226 7.20 -4.58 21.72
N ALA A 227 7.32 -3.36 22.23
CA ALA A 227 8.50 -2.93 23.00
C ALA A 227 8.63 -3.71 24.31
N GLU A 228 7.53 -3.91 25.02
CA GLU A 228 7.44 -4.75 26.23
C GLU A 228 7.86 -6.19 25.93
N ALA A 229 7.25 -6.83 24.92
CA ALA A 229 7.59 -8.20 24.52
C ALA A 229 9.05 -8.35 24.08
N THR A 230 9.61 -7.33 23.42
CA THR A 230 11.02 -7.31 23.02
C THR A 230 11.93 -7.18 24.24
N ALA A 231 11.60 -6.28 25.18
CA ALA A 231 12.37 -6.10 26.41
C ALA A 231 12.36 -7.37 27.29
N GLU A 232 11.22 -8.05 27.36
CA GLU A 232 11.09 -9.34 28.04
C GLU A 232 12.00 -10.37 27.36
N LEU A 233 11.92 -10.56 26.04
CA LEU A 233 12.82 -11.45 25.27
C LEU A 233 14.32 -11.15 25.52
N THR A 234 14.72 -9.88 25.51
CA THR A 234 16.11 -9.48 25.81
C THR A 234 16.50 -9.84 27.24
N SER A 235 15.59 -9.66 28.21
CA SER A 235 15.83 -10.04 29.60
C SER A 235 15.98 -11.56 29.77
N LEU A 236 15.23 -12.37 29.03
CA LEU A 236 15.34 -13.84 29.06
C LEU A 236 16.67 -14.32 28.51
N ALA A 237 17.04 -13.81 27.34
CA ALA A 237 18.26 -14.20 26.66
C ALA A 237 19.55 -13.77 27.41
N SER A 238 19.48 -12.70 28.22
CA SER A 238 20.59 -12.27 29.07
C SER A 238 20.66 -13.01 30.41
N SER A 239 19.56 -13.60 30.89
CA SER A 239 19.46 -14.12 32.27
C SER A 239 19.84 -15.59 32.45
N GLN A 240 19.77 -16.45 31.43
CA GLN A 240 19.94 -17.88 31.66
C GLN A 240 20.46 -18.63 30.45
N PHE A 241 21.77 -18.68 30.22
CA PHE A 241 22.39 -19.88 29.63
C PHE A 241 23.87 -19.99 30.06
N THR A 242 24.15 -20.96 30.93
CA THR A 242 25.50 -21.40 31.31
C THR A 242 25.52 -22.93 31.27
N GLY A 243 26.60 -23.53 30.77
CA GLY A 243 26.72 -24.99 30.74
C GLY A 243 26.22 -25.62 29.44
N LYS A 244 25.84 -26.91 29.50
CA LYS A 244 25.43 -27.73 28.34
C LYS A 244 23.90 -27.80 28.26
N LYS A 245 23.34 -27.66 27.05
CA LYS A 245 21.90 -27.79 26.79
C LYS A 245 21.64 -28.32 25.37
N ASP A 246 20.65 -29.20 25.23
CA ASP A 246 20.09 -29.55 23.92
C ASP A 246 19.24 -28.40 23.38
N VAL A 247 19.48 -28.01 22.13
CA VAL A 247 18.76 -26.93 21.45
C VAL A 247 18.20 -27.42 20.12
N LYS A 248 17.05 -26.87 19.75
CA LYS A 248 16.44 -27.04 18.42
C LYS A 248 16.76 -25.85 17.53
N LYS A 249 16.74 -26.10 16.22
CA LYS A 249 16.81 -25.05 15.21
C LYS A 249 15.75 -23.99 15.51
N GLY A 250 16.19 -22.74 15.66
CA GLY A 250 15.33 -21.59 15.97
C GLY A 250 15.26 -21.20 17.45
N ASP A 251 15.75 -22.05 18.37
CA ASP A 251 15.80 -21.74 19.80
C ASP A 251 16.67 -20.50 20.04
N ILE A 252 16.26 -19.65 20.98
CA ILE A 252 17.07 -18.51 21.42
C ILE A 252 18.29 -19.04 22.18
N ILE A 253 19.46 -18.60 21.73
CA ILE A 253 20.76 -18.95 22.33
C ILE A 253 21.55 -17.74 22.79
N GLY A 254 21.05 -16.52 22.54
CA GLY A 254 21.62 -15.31 23.11
C GLY A 254 21.06 -14.04 22.49
N VAL A 255 21.67 -12.92 22.86
CA VAL A 255 21.43 -11.60 22.29
C VAL A 255 22.74 -11.08 21.72
N MET A 256 22.69 -10.48 20.54
CA MET A 256 23.83 -9.82 19.91
C MET A 256 24.41 -8.76 20.86
N GLY A 257 25.71 -8.84 21.12
CA GLY A 257 26.36 -8.03 22.13
C GLY A 257 27.69 -7.44 21.69
N ASN A 258 28.47 -7.04 22.68
CA ASN A 258 29.79 -6.46 22.51
C ASN A 258 30.72 -6.93 23.64
N THR A 259 30.71 -8.23 23.94
CA THR A 259 31.54 -8.81 25.02
C THR A 259 32.84 -9.40 24.46
N GLY A 260 33.89 -9.49 25.27
CA GLY A 260 35.20 -10.00 24.84
C GLY A 260 35.96 -8.99 23.96
N PHE A 261 36.78 -9.50 23.03
CA PHE A 261 37.55 -8.66 22.11
C PHE A 261 36.68 -8.22 20.93
N SER A 262 35.85 -7.21 21.15
CA SER A 262 34.94 -6.66 20.15
C SER A 262 34.99 -5.13 20.12
N LYS A 263 34.91 -4.53 18.92
CA LYS A 263 34.98 -3.07 18.71
C LYS A 263 33.61 -2.39 18.67
N GLY A 264 32.52 -3.16 18.67
CA GLY A 264 31.15 -2.66 18.59
C GLY A 264 30.13 -3.80 18.61
N ALA A 265 28.84 -3.49 18.78
CA ALA A 265 27.82 -4.53 18.89
C ALA A 265 27.66 -5.33 17.59
N HIS A 266 28.01 -6.61 17.61
CA HIS A 266 27.89 -7.53 16.48
C HIS A 266 27.89 -8.99 16.96
N LEU A 267 27.43 -9.90 16.09
CA LEU A 267 27.56 -11.35 16.27
C LEU A 267 28.68 -11.85 15.36
N HIS A 268 29.70 -12.47 15.93
CA HIS A 268 30.64 -13.27 15.16
C HIS A 268 30.11 -14.70 15.04
N PHE A 269 29.78 -15.12 13.82
CA PHE A 269 29.25 -16.45 13.51
C PHE A 269 30.30 -17.31 12.81
N GLY A 270 30.77 -18.36 13.48
CA GLY A 270 31.74 -19.31 12.92
C GLY A 270 31.12 -20.66 12.58
N TYR A 271 31.68 -21.35 11.60
CA TYR A 271 31.28 -22.70 11.21
C TYR A 271 32.51 -23.60 11.10
N TYR A 272 32.47 -24.79 11.69
CA TYR A 272 33.66 -25.62 11.88
C TYR A 272 33.38 -27.10 11.67
N ASN A 273 34.39 -27.82 11.19
CA ASN A 273 34.40 -29.27 11.08
C ASN A 273 34.80 -29.93 12.41
N LEU A 274 33.96 -29.77 13.44
CA LEU A 274 34.15 -30.28 14.79
C LEU A 274 32.88 -30.95 15.32
N SER A 275 33.05 -32.08 15.99
CA SER A 275 31.98 -32.84 16.63
C SER A 275 31.96 -32.61 18.14
N GLU A 276 30.88 -33.00 18.84
CA GLU A 276 30.81 -32.85 20.29
C GLU A 276 31.95 -33.58 21.04
N LYS A 277 32.45 -34.70 20.49
CA LYS A 277 33.58 -35.45 21.06
C LYS A 277 34.85 -34.60 21.17
N ASP A 278 34.97 -33.63 20.27
CA ASP A 278 36.09 -32.73 20.19
C ASP A 278 36.03 -31.67 21.30
N HIS A 279 34.87 -31.41 21.90
CA HIS A 279 34.61 -30.34 22.87
C HIS A 279 35.66 -30.19 23.98
N SER A 280 36.06 -31.30 24.59
CA SER A 280 37.03 -31.33 25.70
C SER A 280 38.43 -30.81 25.32
N ASN A 281 38.79 -30.89 24.03
CA ASN A 281 40.08 -30.46 23.52
C ASN A 281 40.19 -28.93 23.34
N TYR A 282 39.08 -28.18 23.48
CA TYR A 282 39.03 -26.74 23.12
C TYR A 282 38.61 -25.84 24.30
N SER A 283 38.96 -26.23 25.53
CA SER A 283 38.60 -25.48 26.74
C SER A 283 39.35 -24.14 26.92
N THR A 284 40.36 -23.83 26.10
CA THR A 284 41.18 -22.62 26.25
C THR A 284 40.83 -21.62 25.15
N GLY A 285 40.40 -20.41 25.53
CA GLY A 285 39.91 -19.33 24.66
C GLY A 285 40.92 -18.73 23.69
N ASP A 286 41.55 -19.56 22.86
CA ASP A 286 42.50 -19.18 21.83
C ASP A 286 41.96 -19.61 20.46
N ILE A 287 41.64 -18.62 19.62
CA ILE A 287 41.04 -18.83 18.28
C ILE A 287 42.03 -19.44 17.29
N SER A 288 43.34 -19.34 17.58
CA SER A 288 44.40 -19.79 16.66
C SER A 288 44.35 -21.29 16.35
N TRP A 289 43.63 -22.07 17.15
CA TRP A 289 43.53 -23.53 17.01
C TRP A 289 42.33 -23.99 16.18
N TYR A 290 41.36 -23.10 15.94
CA TYR A 290 40.19 -23.41 15.12
C TYR A 290 40.44 -23.21 13.62
N GLY A 291 41.54 -22.55 13.24
CA GLY A 291 41.78 -22.11 11.87
C GLY A 291 41.72 -23.24 10.85
N ASP A 292 42.43 -24.34 11.10
CA ASP A 292 42.48 -25.52 10.21
C ASP A 292 41.15 -26.27 10.08
N LYS A 293 40.21 -26.03 11.00
CA LYS A 293 38.89 -26.67 11.01
C LYS A 293 37.76 -25.73 10.61
N SER A 294 38.07 -24.44 10.43
CA SER A 294 37.09 -23.44 10.03
C SER A 294 36.61 -23.70 8.60
N LEU A 295 35.31 -23.49 8.41
CA LEU A 295 34.61 -23.64 7.15
C LEU A 295 33.93 -22.31 6.84
N ASN A 296 33.78 -21.99 5.55
CA ASN A 296 33.07 -20.77 5.16
C ASN A 296 31.59 -20.84 5.64
N PRO A 297 31.12 -19.92 6.50
CA PRO A 297 29.73 -19.89 6.95
C PRO A 297 28.70 -19.74 5.82
N GLU A 298 29.08 -19.21 4.67
CA GLU A 298 28.24 -19.18 3.47
C GLU A 298 27.74 -20.58 3.07
N SER A 299 28.55 -21.61 3.35
CA SER A 299 28.25 -23.00 2.99
C SER A 299 27.10 -23.63 3.78
N VAL A 300 26.76 -23.07 4.94
CA VAL A 300 25.72 -23.61 5.82
C VAL A 300 24.45 -22.76 5.81
N LEU A 301 24.58 -21.45 5.62
CA LEU A 301 23.46 -20.51 5.68
C LEU A 301 22.59 -20.55 4.41
N SER A 302 21.27 -20.52 4.60
CA SER A 302 20.29 -20.46 3.52
C SER A 302 20.46 -19.20 2.67
N ARG A 303 20.25 -19.29 1.35
CA ARG A 303 20.38 -18.15 0.44
C ARG A 303 19.44 -16.99 0.82
N ARG A 304 19.99 -15.79 1.02
CA ARG A 304 19.25 -14.53 1.24
C ARG A 304 19.92 -13.37 0.51
N ASN A 305 19.15 -12.33 0.20
CA ASN A 305 19.66 -11.07 -0.33
C ASN A 305 20.10 -10.17 0.85
N ILE A 306 21.41 -10.01 1.04
CA ILE A 306 22.00 -9.42 2.25
C ILE A 306 22.82 -8.17 1.91
N PHE A 307 22.78 -7.17 2.79
CA PHE A 307 23.60 -5.96 2.70
C PHE A 307 24.99 -6.17 3.32
N PHE A 308 26.02 -5.73 2.60
CA PHE A 308 27.43 -5.76 2.99
C PHE A 308 27.98 -4.34 3.07
N TYR A 309 28.78 -4.07 4.10
CA TYR A 309 29.53 -2.81 4.20
C TYR A 309 30.71 -2.78 3.23
N LYS A 310 31.11 -1.58 2.80
CA LYS A 310 32.19 -1.34 1.81
C LYS A 310 33.55 -1.95 2.13
N ASP A 311 33.80 -2.29 3.39
CA ASP A 311 35.06 -2.87 3.87
C ASP A 311 34.85 -4.27 4.48
N ALA A 312 33.67 -4.88 4.27
CA ALA A 312 33.34 -6.15 4.90
C ALA A 312 34.09 -7.33 4.29
N CYS A 313 34.23 -7.34 2.96
CA CYS A 313 34.77 -8.45 2.19
C CYS A 313 35.73 -7.93 1.12
N ASP A 314 36.63 -8.78 0.64
CA ASP A 314 37.61 -8.39 -0.38
C ASP A 314 36.96 -7.91 -1.68
N ASP A 315 35.82 -8.52 -2.04
CA ASP A 315 35.03 -8.21 -3.23
C ASP A 315 34.05 -7.03 -3.05
N THR A 316 33.96 -6.45 -1.85
CA THR A 316 33.14 -5.26 -1.56
C THR A 316 33.94 -3.97 -1.54
N ARG A 317 35.27 -4.04 -1.75
CA ARG A 317 36.18 -2.90 -1.61
C ARG A 317 35.67 -1.70 -2.43
N ASN A 318 35.38 -0.62 -1.71
CA ASN A 318 34.98 0.72 -2.18
C ASN A 318 33.48 1.00 -2.36
N SER A 319 32.57 0.04 -2.16
CA SER A 319 31.13 0.34 -2.09
C SER A 319 30.36 -0.68 -1.26
N SER A 320 29.45 -0.19 -0.42
CA SER A 320 28.42 -1.05 0.17
C SER A 320 27.56 -1.66 -0.94
N VAL A 321 27.18 -2.92 -0.79
CA VAL A 321 26.45 -3.68 -1.81
C VAL A 321 25.42 -4.59 -1.17
N THR A 322 24.28 -4.77 -1.83
CA THR A 322 23.33 -5.82 -1.50
C THR A 322 23.47 -6.94 -2.53
N LYS A 323 23.78 -8.15 -2.08
CA LYS A 323 23.98 -9.31 -2.95
C LYS A 323 23.40 -10.57 -2.33
N ASP A 324 23.13 -11.56 -3.17
CA ASP A 324 22.75 -12.88 -2.68
C ASP A 324 23.95 -13.53 -1.99
N PHE A 325 23.70 -14.11 -0.81
CA PHE A 325 24.70 -14.80 -0.01
C PHE A 325 24.08 -16.03 0.66
N GLY A 326 24.88 -17.09 0.77
CA GLY A 326 24.46 -18.37 1.33
C GLY A 326 24.12 -19.38 0.24
N ASN A 327 24.59 -20.61 0.41
CA ASN A 327 24.30 -21.74 -0.46
C ASN A 327 23.92 -23.03 0.30
N GLY A 328 23.73 -22.92 1.62
CA GLY A 328 23.29 -24.02 2.49
C GLY A 328 21.78 -24.03 2.76
N SER A 329 21.39 -24.71 3.84
CA SER A 329 19.98 -24.92 4.24
C SER A 329 19.66 -24.52 5.68
N ALA A 330 20.67 -24.15 6.47
CA ALA A 330 20.48 -23.71 7.84
C ALA A 330 19.85 -22.32 7.90
N SER A 331 19.07 -22.08 8.94
CA SER A 331 18.50 -20.75 9.16
C SER A 331 19.59 -19.74 9.49
N TRP A 332 19.33 -18.46 9.23
CA TRP A 332 20.21 -17.41 9.72
C TRP A 332 20.10 -17.29 11.24
N PRO A 333 21.20 -16.99 11.94
CA PRO A 333 21.19 -16.85 13.40
C PRO A 333 20.47 -15.57 13.85
N MET A 334 20.21 -14.63 12.94
CA MET A 334 19.54 -13.36 13.19
C MET A 334 18.56 -13.02 12.06
N ASN A 335 17.44 -12.38 12.38
CA ASN A 335 16.42 -11.99 11.41
C ASN A 335 16.86 -10.77 10.58
N GLU A 336 17.36 -9.72 11.24
CA GLU A 336 17.98 -8.55 10.62
C GLU A 336 19.49 -8.77 10.54
N VAL A 337 20.05 -8.75 9.33
CA VAL A 337 21.47 -9.03 9.11
C VAL A 337 22.10 -8.06 8.11
N ARG A 338 23.20 -7.45 8.52
CA ARG A 338 24.14 -6.71 7.69
C ARG A 338 25.53 -7.25 7.95
N VAL A 339 26.26 -7.61 6.90
CA VAL A 339 27.60 -8.19 7.05
C VAL A 339 28.64 -7.08 7.20
N THR A 340 29.36 -7.10 8.32
CA THR A 340 30.44 -6.15 8.64
C THR A 340 31.82 -6.72 8.36
N GLN A 341 31.98 -8.05 8.37
CA GLN A 341 33.22 -8.71 8.00
C GLN A 341 32.96 -10.14 7.48
N CYS A 342 33.51 -10.47 6.30
CA CYS A 342 33.41 -11.79 5.69
C CYS A 342 34.38 -12.80 6.31
N TYR A 343 34.12 -14.07 6.04
CA TYR A 343 35.10 -15.15 6.22
C TYR A 343 36.26 -14.98 5.23
N GLY A 344 37.48 -15.18 5.69
CA GLY A 344 38.69 -15.16 4.88
C GLY A 344 39.55 -13.90 4.99
N HIS A 345 40.34 -13.64 3.94
CA HIS A 345 41.17 -12.44 3.85
C HIS A 345 40.27 -11.23 3.59
N THR A 346 40.12 -10.39 4.61
CA THR A 346 39.29 -9.19 4.59
C THR A 346 40.15 -7.94 4.76
N PRO A 347 39.67 -6.72 4.46
CA PRO A 347 40.43 -5.49 4.71
C PRO A 347 40.96 -5.33 6.16
N TYR A 348 40.40 -6.06 7.12
CA TYR A 348 40.82 -6.09 8.53
C TYR A 348 41.68 -7.31 8.90
N PHE A 349 42.20 -8.07 7.92
CA PHE A 349 42.88 -9.33 8.17
C PHE A 349 44.09 -9.20 9.12
N TYR A 350 44.76 -8.03 9.12
CA TYR A 350 45.99 -7.77 9.87
C TYR A 350 45.79 -7.75 11.40
N TYR A 351 44.54 -7.76 11.89
CA TYR A 351 44.24 -7.94 13.31
C TYR A 351 44.37 -9.40 13.76
N TYR A 352 44.43 -10.37 12.84
CA TYR A 352 44.50 -11.80 13.14
C TYR A 352 45.93 -12.34 12.95
N ARG A 353 46.35 -13.25 13.84
CA ARG A 353 47.73 -13.78 13.86
C ARG A 353 48.13 -14.47 12.55
N ASP A 354 47.18 -15.11 11.88
CA ASP A 354 47.34 -15.82 10.62
C ASP A 354 46.78 -15.03 9.42
N ASN A 355 46.43 -13.77 9.63
CA ASN A 355 45.84 -12.90 8.62
C ASN A 355 44.54 -13.45 8.01
N PHE A 356 43.73 -14.19 8.77
CA PHE A 356 42.50 -14.80 8.27
C PHE A 356 41.35 -14.64 9.27
N HIS A 357 40.16 -14.29 8.76
CA HIS A 357 38.95 -14.22 9.59
C HIS A 357 38.16 -15.54 9.52
N HIS A 358 38.08 -16.27 10.63
CA HIS A 358 37.46 -17.61 10.69
C HIS A 358 35.94 -17.61 10.94
N GLY A 359 35.27 -16.50 10.64
CA GLY A 359 33.83 -16.38 10.84
C GLY A 359 33.20 -15.33 9.94
N LEU A 360 31.94 -15.03 10.21
CA LEU A 360 31.13 -14.03 9.54
C LEU A 360 30.60 -13.08 10.61
N ASP A 361 30.95 -11.79 10.51
CA ASP A 361 30.48 -10.80 11.47
C ASP A 361 29.19 -10.14 10.96
N LEU A 362 28.16 -10.23 11.80
CA LEU A 362 26.80 -9.81 11.52
C LEU A 362 26.40 -8.69 12.46
N SER A 363 25.84 -7.63 11.89
CA SER A 363 25.23 -6.53 12.64
C SER A 363 23.72 -6.47 12.38
N GLY A 364 22.98 -6.03 13.39
CA GLY A 364 21.54 -5.80 13.36
C GLY A 364 21.18 -4.62 14.25
N SER A 365 19.89 -4.45 14.54
CA SER A 365 19.43 -3.52 15.57
C SER A 365 20.01 -3.89 16.94
N ASN A 366 20.09 -2.92 17.86
CA ASN A 366 20.50 -3.21 19.23
C ASN A 366 19.63 -4.32 19.83
N ASP A 367 20.25 -5.21 20.59
CA ASP A 367 19.59 -6.33 21.28
C ASP A 367 18.92 -7.36 20.34
N THR A 368 19.41 -7.47 19.09
CA THR A 368 18.95 -8.50 18.16
C THR A 368 19.11 -9.90 18.76
N ILE A 369 18.02 -10.67 18.77
CA ILE A 369 17.99 -12.05 19.24
C ILE A 369 18.80 -12.95 18.32
N VAL A 370 19.62 -13.81 18.93
CA VAL A 370 20.46 -14.82 18.26
C VAL A 370 19.85 -16.20 18.48
N ARG A 371 19.65 -16.93 17.38
CA ARG A 371 18.99 -18.23 17.34
C ARG A 371 19.91 -19.34 16.84
N ALA A 372 19.70 -20.54 17.33
CA ALA A 372 20.39 -21.75 16.86
C ALA A 372 20.05 -22.01 15.39
N VAL A 373 21.07 -22.16 14.55
CA VAL A 373 20.87 -22.37 13.10
C VAL A 373 20.46 -23.81 12.75
N ASP A 374 20.66 -24.75 13.68
CA ASP A 374 20.37 -26.18 13.53
C ASP A 374 20.12 -26.86 14.89
N ASP A 375 19.67 -28.10 14.88
CA ASP A 375 19.52 -28.94 16.07
C ASP A 375 20.90 -29.39 16.60
N GLY A 376 21.04 -29.47 17.92
CA GLY A 376 22.25 -30.04 18.51
C GLY A 376 22.43 -29.76 19.99
N VAL A 377 23.68 -29.93 20.45
CA VAL A 377 24.10 -29.67 21.82
C VAL A 377 24.83 -28.34 21.89
N ALA A 378 24.26 -27.37 22.58
CA ALA A 378 24.84 -26.05 22.82
C ALA A 378 25.59 -26.00 24.16
N TYR A 379 26.80 -25.45 24.14
CA TYR A 379 27.60 -25.12 25.32
C TYR A 379 27.71 -23.61 25.45
N PHE A 380 27.28 -23.10 26.59
CA PHE A 380 27.19 -21.67 26.88
C PHE A 380 28.28 -21.24 27.85
N TYR A 381 29.03 -20.22 27.46
CA TYR A 381 30.16 -19.69 28.20
C TYR A 381 29.93 -18.22 28.54
N ARG A 382 30.13 -17.88 29.83
CA ARG A 382 30.06 -16.51 30.34
C ARG A 382 31.45 -16.04 30.76
N GLY A 383 31.79 -14.80 30.45
CA GLY A 383 33.07 -14.19 30.86
C GLY A 383 34.31 -14.81 30.21
N SER A 384 34.18 -15.46 29.04
CA SER A 384 35.35 -15.92 28.28
C SER A 384 36.21 -14.73 27.86
N THR A 385 37.54 -14.86 27.90
CA THR A 385 38.48 -13.74 27.73
C THR A 385 38.31 -13.01 26.38
N SER A 386 38.88 -13.56 25.31
CA SER A 386 38.85 -12.96 23.96
C SER A 386 37.49 -13.15 23.27
N PHE A 387 36.77 -14.21 23.60
CA PHE A 387 35.49 -14.59 22.97
C PHE A 387 34.26 -13.90 23.57
N GLY A 388 34.39 -13.33 24.77
CA GLY A 388 33.24 -12.83 25.49
C GLY A 388 32.24 -13.93 25.82
N ASN A 389 30.97 -13.57 25.99
CA ASN A 389 29.92 -14.56 26.15
C ASN A 389 29.71 -15.25 24.79
N ASN A 390 29.70 -16.57 24.79
CA ASN A 390 29.62 -17.34 23.55
C ASN A 390 28.85 -18.64 23.68
N VAL A 391 28.35 -19.11 22.54
CA VAL A 391 27.71 -20.41 22.39
C VAL A 391 28.47 -21.24 21.38
N ARG A 392 28.69 -22.51 21.70
CA ARG A 392 29.22 -23.53 20.81
C ARG A 392 28.17 -24.59 20.61
N LEU A 393 27.59 -24.65 19.42
CA LEU A 393 26.54 -25.60 19.08
C LEU A 393 27.12 -26.73 18.23
N PHE A 394 27.19 -27.92 18.80
CA PHE A 394 27.60 -29.14 18.11
C PHE A 394 26.37 -29.80 17.49
N GLN A 395 26.38 -29.89 16.17
CA GLN A 395 25.30 -30.41 15.35
C GLN A 395 25.45 -31.92 15.14
N ASN A 396 24.33 -32.60 14.90
CA ASN A 396 24.29 -34.06 14.72
C ASN A 396 25.07 -34.55 13.47
N ASN A 397 25.38 -33.65 12.54
CA ASN A 397 26.15 -33.92 11.32
C ASN A 397 27.68 -33.85 11.52
N GLY A 398 28.16 -33.73 12.76
CA GLY A 398 29.60 -33.64 13.07
C GLY A 398 30.20 -32.27 12.77
N LYS A 399 29.38 -31.22 12.78
CA LYS A 399 29.79 -29.82 12.61
C LYS A 399 29.52 -29.02 13.87
N MET A 400 30.18 -27.88 13.99
CA MET A 400 29.96 -26.95 15.08
C MET A 400 29.71 -25.56 14.52
N THR A 401 28.75 -24.85 15.12
CA THR A 401 28.57 -23.40 14.91
C THR A 401 28.94 -22.63 16.17
N LEU A 402 29.60 -21.50 16.00
CA LEU A 402 30.11 -20.64 17.05
C LEU A 402 29.41 -19.29 17.00
N TYR A 403 29.03 -18.77 18.16
CA TYR A 403 28.33 -17.50 18.32
C TYR A 403 29.08 -16.70 19.38
N LEU A 404 29.84 -15.67 19.00
CA LEU A 404 30.62 -14.86 19.95
C LEU A 404 30.00 -13.50 20.24
N HIS A 405 30.59 -12.82 21.22
CA HIS A 405 30.29 -11.45 21.62
C HIS A 405 28.87 -11.25 22.15
N LEU A 406 28.19 -12.31 22.59
CA LEU A 406 26.81 -12.26 23.07
C LEU A 406 26.68 -11.44 24.36
N LYS A 407 25.45 -11.04 24.72
CA LYS A 407 25.15 -10.37 26.00
C LYS A 407 24.82 -11.33 27.13
#